data_AF-A0A838NY36-F1
#
_entry.id   AF-A0A838NY36-F1
#
_cell.length_a   1.000
_cell.length_b   1.000
_cell.length_c   1.000
_cell.angle_alpha   90.00
_cell.angle_beta   90.00
_cell.angle_gamma   90.00
#
_symmetry.space_group_name_H-M   'P 1'
#
loop_
_entity.id
_entity.type
_entity.pdbx_description
1 polymer ?
#
loop_
_entity_poly.entity_id
_entity_poly.type
_entity_poly.pdbx_seq_one_letter_code
_entity_poly.pdbx_strand_id
1 'polypeptide(L)' 'GDNVQMTIELITPIAMDEGLRFAIREGGRTVGAGVVTKIVK' A
#
# COMPACT_ATOMS: atom_id res chain seq x y z
N GLY A 1 -2.20 1.72 17.57
CA GLY A 1 -2.20 1.12 16.23
C GLY A 1 -0.80 0.64 15.96
N ASP A 2 -0.67 -0.47 15.25
CA ASP A 2 0.60 -1.14 15.07
C ASP A 2 1.12 -0.91 13.65
N ASN A 3 2.43 -0.74 13.53
CA ASN A 3 3.10 -0.69 12.23
C ASN A 3 3.51 -2.10 11.85
N VAL A 4 3.11 -2.53 10.67
CA VAL A 4 3.44 -3.86 10.14
C VAL A 4 4.00 -3.74 8.73
N GLN A 5 4.87 -4.67 8.38
CA GLN A 5 5.32 -4.86 7.00
C GLN A 5 4.48 -5.95 6.35
N MET A 6 4.06 -5.73 5.11
CA MET A 6 3.24 -6.69 4.36
C MET A 6 3.62 -6.66 2.88
N THR A 7 3.46 -7.81 2.23
CA THR A 7 3.53 -7.90 0.76
C THR A 7 2.11 -7.76 0.22
N ILE A 8 1.93 -6.94 -0.82
CA ILE A 8 0.63 -6.63 -1.41
C ILE A 8 0.69 -6.97 -2.90
N GLU A 9 -0.32 -7.67 -3.38
CA GLU A 9 -0.54 -7.94 -4.80
C GLU A 9 -1.66 -7.03 -5.31
N LEU A 10 -1.46 -6.41 -6.48
CA LEU A 10 -2.46 -5.53 -7.08
C LEU A 10 -3.25 -6.28 -8.16
N ILE A 11 -4.56 -6.03 -8.18
CA ILE A 11 -5.47 -6.59 -9.20
C ILE A 11 -5.11 -6.08 -10.60
N THR A 12 -4.64 -4.84 -10.69
CA THR A 12 -4.22 -4.19 -11.94
C THR A 12 -2.84 -3.55 -11.79
N PRO A 13 -2.03 -3.51 -12.86
CA PRO A 13 -0.74 -2.84 -12.82
C PRO A 13 -0.91 -1.34 -12.62
N ILE A 14 -0.15 -0.78 -11.69
CA ILE A 14 -0.10 0.65 -11.40
C ILE A 14 1.37 1.06 -11.43
N ALA A 15 1.67 2.21 -12.04
CA ALA A 15 3.00 2.79 -11.95
C ALA A 15 3.26 3.28 -10.52
N MET A 16 4.36 2.83 -9.92
CA MET A 16 4.74 3.19 -8.56
C MET A 16 6.26 3.24 -8.41
N ASP A 17 6.70 4.04 -7.44
CA ASP A 17 8.09 4.15 -7.01
C ASP A 17 8.21 3.81 -5.52
N GLU A 18 9.39 3.39 -5.08
CA GLU A 18 9.70 3.28 -3.65
C GLU A 18 9.58 4.66 -2.98
N GLY A 19 9.01 4.69 -1.77
CA GLY A 19 8.69 5.94 -1.07
C GLY A 19 7.33 6.54 -1.43
N LEU A 20 6.62 6.01 -2.44
CA LEU A 20 5.25 6.43 -2.74
C LEU A 20 4.33 6.14 -1.55
N ARG A 21 3.57 7.15 -1.11
CA ARG A 21 2.59 7.04 -0.02
C ARG A 21 1.22 6.65 -0.56
N PHE A 22 0.50 5.83 0.19
CA PHE A 22 -0.85 5.39 -0.16
C PHE A 22 -1.76 5.29 1.08
N ALA A 23 -3.07 5.20 0.83
CA ALA A 23 -4.08 4.96 1.86
C ALA A 23 -4.83 3.66 1.56
N ILE A 24 -5.17 2.91 2.61
CA ILE A 24 -5.99 1.71 2.53
C ILE A 24 -7.42 2.09 2.90
N ARG A 25 -8.37 1.73 2.04
CA ARG A 25 -9.79 2.05 2.22
C ARG A 25 -10.66 0.81 2.16
N GLU A 26 -11.56 0.70 3.13
CA GLU A 26 -12.58 -0.35 3.20
C GLU A 26 -13.94 0.30 3.45
N GLY A 27 -14.97 -0.07 2.68
CA GLY A 27 -16.31 0.48 2.84
C GLY A 27 -16.40 2.01 2.76
N GLY A 28 -15.49 2.65 2.02
CA GLY A 28 -15.41 4.12 1.90
C GLY A 28 -14.71 4.84 3.05
N ARG A 29 -14.20 4.12 4.07
CA ARG A 29 -13.44 4.67 5.20
C ARG A 29 -11.96 4.36 5.05
N THR A 30 -11.10 5.28 5.48
CA THR A 30 -9.66 5.02 5.56
C THR A 30 -9.37 4.19 6.81
N VAL A 31 -8.75 3.03 6.61
CA VAL A 31 -8.41 2.08 7.68
C VAL A 31 -6.91 1.97 7.91
N GLY A 32 -6.10 2.51 6.99
CA GLY A 32 -4.65 2.52 7.13
C GLY A 32 -3.98 3.47 6.14
N ALA A 33 -2.70 3.70 6.37
CA ALA A 33 -1.82 4.45 5.46
C ALA A 33 -0.46 3.75 5.41
N GLY A 34 0.23 3.87 4.28
CA GLY A 34 1.48 3.17 4.05
C GLY A 34 2.40 3.90 3.10
N VAL A 35 3.61 3.36 2.99
CA VAL A 35 4.63 3.78 2.04
C VAL A 35 5.18 2.53 1.36
N VAL A 36 5.39 2.58 0.05
CA VAL A 36 6.01 1.49 -0.71
C VAL A 36 7.47 1.38 -0.29
N THR A 37 7.88 0.26 0.27
CA THR A 37 9.27 0.02 0.71
C THR A 37 10.11 -0.72 -0.33
N LYS A 38 9.48 -1.57 -1.14
CA LYS A 38 10.12 -2.34 -2.21
C LYS A 38 9.09 -2.79 -3.24
N ILE A 39 9.46 -2.75 -4.52
CA ILE A 39 8.64 -3.31 -5.62
C ILE A 39 9.10 -4.73 -5.90
N VAL A 40 8.18 -5.70 -5.82
CA VAL A 40 8.42 -7.12 -6.11
C VAL A 40 7.87 -7.42 -7.51
N LYS A 41 8.63 -8.14 -8.34
CA LYS A 41 8.25 -8.52 -9.71
C LYS A 41 7.76 -9.96 -9.77
#